data_AF-A0A7W0TWZ0-F1
#
_entry.id   AF-A0A7W0TWZ0-F1
#
_cell.length_a   1.000
_cell.length_b   1.000
_cell.length_c   1.000
_cell.angle_alpha   90.00
_cell.angle_beta   90.00
_cell.angle_gamma   90.00
#
_symmetry.space_group_name_H-M   'P 1'
#
loop_
_entity.id
_entity.type
_entity.pdbx_description
1 polymer ?
#
loop_
_entity_poly.entity_id
_entity_poly.type
_entity_poly.pdbx_seq_one_letter_code
_entity_poly.pdbx_strand_id
1 'polypeptide(L)'
;MPNRVFPKLRRHIGLNPNPVSAKTRAISPRIAGAEVTVSVCPYCAVGCSQLVYAKQGRVVDIEGNPASPINAGTLCPKGAATRGLLQSPLRVTEVHYRRPFGTAWERKPLAWAMDRIADLVKETRDATWQERDEQGCRVSRTLGIGHLGGATLDNEENYLIKKLFTAGLGIVAVENQARI
;
A
#
# COMPACT_ATOMS: atom_id res chain seq x y z
N MET A 1 -34.11 -8.63 34.58
CA MET A 1 -35.40 -8.17 33.99
C MET A 1 -35.49 -8.69 32.56
N PRO A 2 -36.48 -9.51 32.19
CA PRO A 2 -36.59 -10.06 30.84
C PRO A 2 -36.91 -8.94 29.84
N ASN A 3 -36.17 -8.93 28.74
CA ASN A 3 -36.08 -7.86 27.75
C ASN A 3 -37.44 -7.60 27.06
N ARG A 4 -38.22 -6.63 27.55
CA ARG A 4 -39.56 -6.25 27.04
C ARG A 4 -39.54 -5.54 25.67
N VAL A 5 -38.38 -5.44 25.02
CA VAL A 5 -38.20 -4.70 23.76
C VAL A 5 -38.87 -5.42 22.59
N PHE A 6 -38.65 -6.74 22.44
CA PHE A 6 -39.22 -7.51 21.33
C PHE A 6 -40.77 -7.53 21.31
N PRO A 7 -41.47 -7.74 22.43
CA PRO A 7 -42.93 -7.65 22.47
C PRO A 7 -43.47 -6.23 22.19
N LYS A 8 -42.75 -5.17 22.60
CA LYS A 8 -43.12 -3.78 22.30
C LYS A 8 -42.94 -3.45 20.81
N LEU A 9 -41.83 -3.85 20.21
CA LEU A 9 -41.57 -3.67 18.78
C LEU A 9 -42.62 -4.37 17.91
N ARG A 10 -43.03 -5.58 18.29
CA ARG A 10 -44.06 -6.37 17.58
C ARG A 10 -45.47 -5.73 17.61
N ARG A 11 -45.73 -4.82 18.56
CA ARG A 11 -47.00 -4.07 18.67
C ARG A 11 -46.91 -2.67 18.02
N HIS A 12 -45.74 -2.02 18.03
CA HIS A 12 -45.56 -0.69 17.45
C HIS A 12 -45.23 -0.73 15.95
N ILE A 13 -44.57 -1.79 15.50
CA ILE A 13 -44.31 -2.09 14.09
C ILE A 13 -45.30 -3.18 13.74
N GLY A 14 -46.41 -2.82 13.10
CA GLY A 14 -47.51 -3.75 12.83
C GLY A 14 -47.05 -5.05 12.17
N LEU A 15 -47.78 -6.14 12.44
CA LEU A 15 -47.59 -7.46 11.81
C LEU A 15 -47.91 -7.49 10.31
N ASN A 16 -48.30 -6.36 9.72
CA ASN A 16 -48.43 -6.27 8.27
C ASN A 16 -47.03 -6.26 7.67
N PRO A 17 -46.69 -7.18 6.75
CA PRO A 17 -45.48 -7.00 5.95
C PRO A 17 -45.59 -5.63 5.29
N ASN A 18 -44.71 -4.70 5.67
CA ASN A 18 -44.66 -3.39 5.03
C ASN A 18 -44.63 -3.62 3.52
N PRO A 19 -45.47 -2.95 2.72
CA PRO A 19 -45.46 -3.14 1.27
C PRO A 19 -44.07 -2.80 0.73
N VAL A 20 -43.29 -3.82 0.41
CA VAL A 20 -41.94 -3.67 -0.16
C VAL A 20 -42.09 -3.57 -1.67
N SER A 21 -41.69 -2.42 -2.23
CA SER A 21 -41.72 -2.21 -3.68
C SER A 21 -40.87 -3.26 -4.42
N ALA A 22 -41.22 -3.56 -5.67
CA ALA A 22 -40.42 -4.45 -6.53
C ALA A 22 -38.96 -3.94 -6.65
N LYS A 23 -38.78 -2.62 -6.69
CA LYS A 23 -37.46 -1.97 -6.67
C LYS A 23 -36.68 -2.35 -5.42
N THR A 24 -37.27 -2.22 -4.23
CA THR A 24 -36.60 -2.57 -2.97
C THR A 24 -36.23 -4.05 -2.91
N ARG A 25 -37.07 -4.94 -3.45
CA ARG A 25 -36.76 -6.38 -3.54
C ARG A 25 -35.61 -6.70 -4.48
N ALA A 26 -35.41 -5.87 -5.51
CA ALA A 26 -34.35 -6.04 -6.51
C ALA A 26 -33.02 -5.35 -6.14
N ILE A 27 -32.98 -4.51 -5.09
CA ILE A 27 -31.74 -3.87 -4.65
C ILE A 27 -30.83 -4.92 -4.01
N SER A 28 -29.63 -5.04 -4.54
CA SER A 28 -28.53 -5.81 -3.95
C SER A 28 -27.43 -4.88 -3.46
N PRO A 29 -26.64 -5.27 -2.44
CA PRO A 29 -25.43 -4.55 -2.05
C PRO A 29 -24.48 -4.40 -3.25
N ARG A 30 -23.75 -3.28 -3.34
CA ARG A 30 -22.75 -3.06 -4.41
C ARG A 30 -21.69 -4.16 -4.48
N ILE A 31 -21.41 -4.79 -3.34
CA ILE A 31 -20.46 -5.90 -3.17
C ILE A 31 -21.04 -7.27 -3.57
N ALA A 32 -22.33 -7.39 -3.90
CA ALA A 32 -22.94 -8.64 -4.30
C ALA A 32 -22.26 -9.21 -5.55
N GLY A 33 -21.81 -10.46 -5.49
CA GLY A 33 -21.06 -11.13 -6.57
C GLY A 33 -19.64 -10.60 -6.78
N ALA A 34 -19.06 -9.90 -5.79
CA ALA A 34 -17.64 -9.55 -5.80
C ALA A 34 -16.78 -10.72 -5.27
N GLU A 35 -15.57 -10.84 -5.81
CA GLU A 35 -14.48 -11.61 -5.20
C GLU A 35 -13.98 -10.85 -3.96
N VAL A 36 -13.70 -11.57 -2.88
CA VAL A 36 -13.32 -10.97 -1.58
C VAL A 36 -11.94 -11.47 -1.18
N THR A 37 -11.03 -10.53 -0.96
CA THR A 37 -9.66 -10.81 -0.50
C THR A 37 -9.41 -10.11 0.83
N VAL A 38 -8.78 -10.81 1.77
CA VAL A 38 -8.34 -10.21 3.04
C VAL A 38 -7.03 -9.47 2.82
N SER A 39 -6.95 -8.23 3.31
CA SER A 39 -5.75 -7.40 3.28
C SER A 39 -5.50 -6.75 4.65
N VAL A 40 -4.37 -6.07 4.78
CA VAL A 40 -4.01 -5.27 5.96
C VAL A 40 -4.01 -3.78 5.59
N CYS A 41 -4.49 -2.95 6.51
CA CYS A 41 -4.50 -1.50 6.38
C CYS A 41 -3.06 -0.94 6.23
N PRO A 42 -2.74 -0.16 5.17
CA PRO A 42 -1.37 0.25 4.86
C PRO A 42 -0.93 1.54 5.59
N TYR A 43 -1.61 1.91 6.68
CA TYR A 43 -1.39 3.21 7.34
C TYR A 43 -0.48 3.12 8.57
N CYS A 44 -1.04 2.81 9.74
CA CYS A 44 -0.29 2.74 10.99
C CYS A 44 -0.06 1.29 11.42
N ALA A 45 0.80 1.10 12.41
CA ALA A 45 1.22 -0.20 12.92
C ALA A 45 0.14 -0.97 13.72
N VAL A 46 -1.12 -0.52 13.76
CA VAL A 46 -2.21 -1.28 14.40
C VAL A 46 -2.50 -2.58 13.63
N GLY A 47 -2.33 -2.57 12.30
CA GLY A 47 -2.53 -3.77 11.48
C GLY A 47 -4.01 -4.18 11.32
N CYS A 48 -4.94 -3.21 11.26
CA CYS A 48 -6.35 -3.50 11.03
C CYS A 48 -6.54 -4.34 9.76
N SER A 49 -7.31 -5.43 9.86
CA SER A 49 -7.64 -6.26 8.71
C SER A 49 -8.79 -5.64 7.93
N GLN A 50 -8.68 -5.72 6.60
CA GLN A 50 -9.63 -5.19 5.63
C GLN A 50 -10.14 -6.29 4.70
N LEU A 51 -11.38 -6.17 4.24
CA LEU A 51 -11.94 -6.96 3.14
C LEU A 51 -11.93 -6.09 1.89
N VAL A 52 -11.27 -6.56 0.84
CA VAL A 52 -11.19 -5.93 -0.47
C VAL A 52 -12.13 -6.66 -1.41
N TYR A 53 -13.13 -5.94 -1.92
CA TYR A 53 -14.13 -6.48 -2.84
C TYR A 53 -13.78 -6.08 -4.26
N ALA A 54 -13.61 -7.05 -5.16
CA ALA A 54 -13.27 -6.83 -6.55
C ALA A 54 -14.28 -7.46 -7.53
N LYS A 55 -14.48 -6.82 -8.67
CA LYS A 55 -15.26 -7.33 -9.82
C LYS A 55 -14.45 -7.10 -11.08
N GLN A 56 -14.26 -8.14 -11.89
CA GLN A 56 -13.53 -8.05 -13.16
C GLN A 56 -12.16 -7.35 -12.99
N GLY A 57 -11.42 -7.71 -11.93
CA GLY A 57 -10.10 -7.13 -11.61
C GLY A 57 -10.12 -5.69 -11.09
N ARG A 58 -11.29 -5.09 -10.85
CA ARG A 58 -11.42 -3.73 -10.29
C ARG A 58 -12.01 -3.77 -8.89
N VAL A 59 -11.35 -3.10 -7.95
CA VAL A 59 -11.85 -2.92 -6.58
C VAL A 59 -13.13 -2.09 -6.61
N VAL A 60 -14.22 -2.61 -6.05
CA VAL A 60 -15.53 -1.93 -5.93
C VAL A 60 -15.79 -1.44 -4.51
N ASP A 61 -15.15 -2.06 -3.51
CA ASP A 61 -15.21 -1.61 -2.13
C ASP A 61 -14.05 -2.11 -1.27
N ILE A 62 -13.79 -1.42 -0.15
CA ILE A 62 -12.90 -1.86 0.91
C ILE A 62 -13.54 -1.52 2.26
N GLU A 63 -13.69 -2.49 3.15
CA GLU A 63 -14.22 -2.30 4.51
C GLU A 63 -13.39 -3.06 5.55
N GLY A 64 -13.70 -2.89 6.84
CA GLY A 64 -13.00 -3.62 7.90
C GLY A 64 -13.47 -5.06 7.98
N ASN A 65 -12.55 -5.99 8.25
CA ASN A 65 -12.87 -7.40 8.41
C ASN A 65 -13.48 -7.70 9.81
N PRO A 66 -14.77 -8.10 9.91
CA PRO A 66 -15.41 -8.40 11.20
C PRO A 66 -14.78 -9.57 11.94
N ALA A 67 -14.14 -10.50 11.23
CA ALA A 67 -13.46 -11.65 11.82
C ALA A 67 -12.09 -11.30 12.42
N SER A 68 -11.62 -10.06 12.26
CA SER A 68 -10.31 -9.66 12.80
C SER A 68 -10.30 -9.62 14.32
N PRO A 69 -9.32 -10.24 14.98
CA PRO A 69 -9.15 -10.10 16.43
C PRO A 69 -8.65 -8.71 16.83
N ILE A 70 -8.13 -7.91 15.89
CA ILE A 70 -7.55 -6.59 16.15
C ILE A 70 -8.64 -5.51 16.11
N ASN A 71 -9.38 -5.44 15.00
CA ASN A 71 -10.32 -4.35 14.76
C ASN A 71 -11.79 -4.75 14.71
N ALA A 72 -12.13 -6.05 14.68
CA ALA A 72 -13.52 -6.55 14.65
C ALA A 72 -14.43 -5.80 13.64
N GLY A 73 -13.89 -5.47 12.46
CA GLY A 73 -14.60 -4.74 11.40
C GLY A 73 -14.54 -3.21 11.47
N THR A 74 -14.01 -2.63 12.55
CA THR A 74 -13.88 -1.18 12.70
C THR A 74 -12.68 -0.61 11.93
N LEU A 75 -12.81 0.61 11.42
CA LEU A 75 -11.72 1.34 10.77
C LEU A 75 -11.76 2.81 11.19
N CYS A 76 -10.58 3.40 11.41
CA CYS A 76 -10.46 4.86 11.53
C CYS A 76 -10.65 5.54 10.16
N PRO A 77 -10.76 6.88 10.07
CA PRO A 77 -10.99 7.57 8.80
C PRO A 77 -9.96 7.26 7.72
N LYS A 78 -8.70 7.02 8.09
CA LYS A 78 -7.64 6.63 7.14
C LYS A 78 -7.92 5.26 6.51
N GLY A 79 -8.15 4.25 7.36
CA GLY A 79 -8.45 2.89 6.89
C GLY A 79 -9.76 2.81 6.09
N ALA A 80 -10.80 3.53 6.52
CA ALA A 80 -12.06 3.60 5.78
C ALA A 80 -11.91 4.27 4.39
N ALA A 81 -10.88 5.12 4.23
CA ALA A 81 -10.57 5.80 2.99
C ALA A 81 -9.57 5.06 2.08
N THR A 82 -9.12 3.83 2.42
CA THR A 82 -8.11 3.08 1.63
C THR A 82 -8.50 2.94 0.14
N ARG A 83 -9.80 2.79 -0.17
CA ARG A 83 -10.26 2.75 -1.57
C ARG A 83 -9.92 4.03 -2.34
N GLY A 84 -10.04 5.19 -1.70
CA GLY A 84 -9.71 6.48 -2.27
C GLY A 84 -8.22 6.64 -2.56
N LEU A 85 -7.36 6.05 -1.72
CA LEU A 85 -5.92 5.99 -1.98
C LEU A 85 -5.63 5.18 -3.25
N LEU A 86 -6.21 3.98 -3.37
CA LEU A 86 -5.97 3.08 -4.51
C LEU A 86 -6.51 3.63 -5.83
N GLN A 87 -7.70 4.25 -5.81
CA GLN A 87 -8.42 4.72 -7.00
C GLN A 87 -8.30 6.23 -7.22
N SER A 88 -7.34 6.90 -6.58
CA SER A 88 -7.17 8.34 -6.73
C SER A 88 -6.84 8.70 -8.18
N PRO A 89 -7.53 9.69 -8.78
CA PRO A 89 -7.20 10.17 -10.12
C PRO A 89 -5.85 10.91 -10.17
N LEU A 90 -5.27 11.22 -9.01
CA LEU A 90 -3.96 11.87 -8.88
C LEU A 90 -2.79 10.88 -8.91
N ARG A 91 -3.06 9.56 -9.02
CA ARG A 91 -1.99 8.57 -9.10
C ARG A 91 -1.17 8.77 -10.36
N VAL A 92 0.15 8.89 -10.18
CA VAL A 92 1.10 8.86 -11.29
C VAL A 92 1.20 7.42 -11.80
N THR A 93 0.89 7.21 -13.07
CA THR A 93 0.84 5.89 -13.73
C THR A 93 1.86 5.74 -14.85
N GLU A 94 2.60 6.79 -15.14
CA GLU A 94 3.64 6.84 -16.18
C GLU A 94 4.97 7.27 -15.55
N VAL A 95 6.08 6.98 -16.20
CA VAL A 95 7.38 7.49 -15.73
C VAL A 95 7.52 8.96 -16.10
N HIS A 96 7.86 9.77 -15.10
CA HIS A 96 8.23 11.17 -15.26
C HIS A 96 9.74 11.33 -15.06
N TYR A 97 10.43 11.80 -16.10
CA TYR A 97 11.86 12.08 -16.11
C TYR A 97 12.10 13.60 -16.15
N ARG A 98 13.04 14.08 -15.35
CA ARG A 98 13.48 15.48 -15.38
C ARG A 98 14.95 15.54 -15.77
N ARG A 99 15.22 16.13 -16.93
CA ARG A 99 16.60 16.27 -17.44
C ARG A 99 17.43 17.23 -16.58
N PRO A 100 18.77 17.09 -16.54
CA PRO A 100 19.66 18.07 -15.96
C PRO A 100 19.37 19.48 -16.47
N PHE A 101 19.37 20.44 -15.54
CA PHE A 101 19.03 21.86 -15.81
C PHE A 101 17.62 22.09 -16.38
N GLY A 102 16.75 21.07 -16.41
CA GLY A 102 15.36 21.20 -16.84
C GLY A 102 14.42 21.64 -15.71
N THR A 103 13.32 22.29 -16.07
CA THR A 103 12.25 22.71 -15.14
C THR A 103 10.94 21.94 -15.34
N ALA A 104 10.78 21.24 -16.46
CA ALA A 104 9.59 20.46 -16.80
C ALA A 104 9.84 18.95 -16.72
N TRP A 105 8.76 18.19 -16.52
CA TRP A 105 8.75 16.73 -16.59
C TRP A 105 8.55 16.25 -18.03
N GLU A 106 9.27 15.19 -18.40
CA GLU A 106 9.13 14.45 -19.65
C GLU A 106 8.59 13.04 -19.36
N ARG A 107 7.70 12.53 -20.22
CA ARG A 107 7.26 11.13 -20.13
C ARG A 107 8.28 10.23 -20.80
N LYS A 108 8.58 9.08 -20.19
CA LYS A 108 9.48 8.07 -20.76
C LYS A 108 8.90 6.65 -20.60
N PRO A 109 9.29 5.70 -21.45
CA PRO A 109 8.94 4.29 -21.25
C PRO A 109 9.55 3.74 -19.94
N LEU A 110 8.85 2.81 -19.29
CA LEU A 110 9.35 2.15 -18.08
C LEU A 110 10.69 1.43 -18.34
N ALA A 111 10.81 0.68 -19.43
CA ALA A 111 12.03 -0.04 -19.78
C ALA A 111 13.25 0.90 -19.88
N TRP A 112 13.09 2.04 -20.56
CA TRP A 112 14.14 3.07 -20.65
C TRP A 112 14.55 3.58 -19.26
N ALA A 113 13.60 3.78 -18.36
CA ALA A 113 13.89 4.28 -17.02
C ALA A 113 14.65 3.25 -16.19
N MET A 114 14.28 1.97 -16.29
CA MET A 114 14.96 0.87 -15.62
C MET A 114 16.41 0.75 -16.09
N ASP A 115 16.66 0.76 -17.40
CA ASP A 115 18.01 0.70 -17.97
C ASP A 115 18.83 1.92 -17.55
N ARG A 116 18.25 3.13 -17.67
CA ARG A 116 18.97 4.36 -17.31
C ARG A 116 19.35 4.42 -15.84
N ILE A 117 18.48 3.96 -14.94
CA ILE A 117 18.78 3.90 -13.50
C ILE A 117 19.89 2.88 -13.25
N ALA A 118 19.84 1.70 -13.88
CA ALA A 118 20.86 0.68 -13.74
C ALA A 118 22.25 1.18 -14.21
N ASP A 119 22.31 1.85 -15.36
CA ASP A 119 23.54 2.45 -15.89
C ASP A 119 24.14 3.47 -14.92
N LEU A 120 23.31 4.38 -14.40
CA LEU A 120 23.74 5.41 -13.44
C LEU A 120 24.22 4.80 -12.12
N VAL A 121 23.53 3.78 -11.62
CA VAL A 121 23.93 3.05 -10.41
C VAL A 121 25.28 2.38 -10.62
N LYS A 122 25.47 1.72 -11.77
CA LYS A 122 26.73 1.07 -12.12
C LYS A 122 27.86 2.08 -12.25
N GLU A 123 27.67 3.12 -13.05
CA GLU A 123 28.65 4.21 -13.27
C GLU A 123 29.09 4.82 -11.94
N THR A 124 28.13 5.21 -11.09
CA THR A 124 28.41 5.80 -9.79
C THR A 124 29.13 4.83 -8.87
N ARG A 125 28.65 3.57 -8.79
CA ARG A 125 29.26 2.55 -7.93
C ARG A 125 30.71 2.30 -8.31
N ASP A 126 31.00 2.15 -9.60
CA ASP A 126 32.35 1.89 -10.09
C ASP A 126 33.28 3.09 -9.84
N ALA A 127 32.77 4.31 -10.04
CA ALA A 127 33.53 5.54 -9.79
C ALA A 127 33.83 5.78 -8.30
N THR A 128 33.00 5.28 -7.38
CA THR A 128 33.13 5.53 -5.93
C THR A 128 33.36 4.26 -5.11
N TRP A 129 33.81 3.17 -5.73
CA TRP A 129 34.12 1.92 -5.06
C TRP A 129 35.35 2.03 -4.17
N GLN A 130 35.25 1.52 -2.94
CA GLN A 130 36.33 1.40 -1.98
C GLN A 130 36.51 -0.09 -1.64
N GLU A 131 37.58 -0.70 -2.12
CA GLU A 131 37.93 -2.06 -1.69
C GLU A 131 38.50 -2.05 -0.27
N ARG A 132 39.32 -1.04 0.04
CA ARG A 132 39.93 -0.78 1.34
C ARG A 132 39.73 0.67 1.77
N ASP A 133 39.74 0.92 3.07
CA ASP A 133 39.74 2.27 3.65
C ASP A 133 41.16 2.85 3.79
N GLU A 134 41.25 4.06 4.36
CA GLU A 134 42.51 4.80 4.58
C GLU A 134 43.48 4.04 5.53
N GLN A 135 42.95 3.19 6.39
CA GLN A 135 43.71 2.35 7.32
C GLN A 135 44.11 1.01 6.69
N GLY A 136 43.76 0.76 5.43
CA GLY A 136 44.03 -0.47 4.71
C GLY A 136 43.09 -1.63 5.07
N CYS A 137 42.05 -1.41 5.88
CA CYS A 137 41.05 -2.43 6.21
C CYS A 137 40.15 -2.68 5.00
N ARG A 138 39.80 -3.94 4.75
CA ARG A 138 38.88 -4.30 3.65
C ARG A 138 37.45 -3.88 4.02
N VAL A 139 36.83 -3.07 3.16
CA VAL A 139 35.48 -2.52 3.38
C VAL A 139 34.50 -2.87 2.26
N SER A 140 34.98 -3.07 1.02
CA SER A 140 34.17 -3.43 -0.16
C SER A 140 32.82 -2.69 -0.22
N ARG A 141 32.88 -1.35 -0.28
CA ARG A 141 31.72 -0.47 -0.19
C ARG A 141 31.73 0.65 -1.23
N THR A 142 30.59 1.31 -1.38
CA THR A 142 30.47 2.60 -2.07
C THR A 142 29.87 3.64 -1.13
N LEU A 143 30.42 4.86 -1.16
CA LEU A 143 29.90 6.02 -0.43
C LEU A 143 29.16 7.02 -1.36
N GLY A 144 29.13 6.76 -2.68
CA GLY A 144 28.53 7.65 -3.67
C GLY A 144 27.02 7.49 -3.84
N ILE A 145 26.40 6.54 -3.14
CA ILE A 145 24.96 6.24 -3.25
C ILE A 145 24.38 6.14 -1.84
N GLY A 146 23.17 6.67 -1.65
CA GLY A 146 22.38 6.51 -0.43
C GLY A 146 20.94 6.10 -0.74
N HIS A 147 20.30 5.43 0.21
CA HIS A 147 18.90 5.03 0.14
C HIS A 147 18.11 5.50 1.37
N LEU A 148 16.93 6.06 1.12
CA LEU A 148 15.93 6.42 2.12
C LEU A 148 14.57 5.81 1.73
N GLY A 149 13.95 5.04 2.62
CA GLY A 149 12.60 4.51 2.42
C GLY A 149 12.30 3.34 3.35
N GLY A 150 11.12 2.73 3.25
CA GLY A 150 10.98 1.32 3.66
C GLY A 150 9.74 0.94 4.46
N ALA A 151 9.30 1.73 5.45
CA ALA A 151 8.26 1.26 6.38
C ALA A 151 6.86 1.03 5.76
N THR A 152 6.64 1.50 4.54
CA THR A 152 5.39 1.33 3.78
C THR A 152 5.46 0.19 2.76
N LEU A 153 6.62 -0.44 2.59
CA LEU A 153 6.83 -1.58 1.71
C LEU A 153 6.62 -2.88 2.48
N ASP A 154 6.40 -3.96 1.74
CA ASP A 154 6.26 -5.29 2.35
C ASP A 154 7.57 -5.73 3.00
N ASN A 155 7.50 -6.67 3.94
CA ASN A 155 8.68 -7.16 4.65
C ASN A 155 9.66 -7.83 3.68
N GLU A 156 9.12 -8.58 2.72
CA GLU A 156 9.87 -9.30 1.69
C GLU A 156 10.57 -8.31 0.75
N GLU A 157 9.91 -7.22 0.37
CA GLU A 157 10.49 -6.15 -0.44
C GLU A 157 11.62 -5.44 0.32
N ASN A 158 11.39 -5.05 1.56
CA ASN A 158 12.42 -4.44 2.42
C ASN A 158 13.64 -5.36 2.57
N TYR A 159 13.41 -6.66 2.74
CA TYR A 159 14.47 -7.65 2.83
C TYR A 159 15.30 -7.74 1.54
N LEU A 160 14.64 -7.75 0.37
CA LEU A 160 15.30 -7.75 -0.93
C LEU A 160 16.07 -6.46 -1.19
N ILE A 161 15.48 -5.30 -0.88
CA ILE A 161 16.12 -3.99 -0.99
C ILE A 161 17.39 -3.94 -0.13
N LYS A 162 17.31 -4.40 1.13
CA LYS A 162 18.47 -4.42 2.02
C LYS A 162 19.58 -5.28 1.46
N LYS A 163 19.27 -6.51 1.00
CA LYS A 163 20.25 -7.40 0.37
C LYS A 163 20.88 -6.81 -0.87
N LEU A 164 20.08 -6.28 -1.78
CA LEU A 164 20.56 -5.68 -3.01
C LEU A 164 21.51 -4.52 -2.71
N PHE A 165 21.11 -3.59 -1.86
CA PHE A 165 21.88 -2.38 -1.62
C PHE A 165 23.13 -2.63 -0.80
N THR A 166 23.06 -3.36 0.31
CA THR A 166 24.26 -3.58 1.13
C THR A 166 25.13 -4.70 0.60
N ALA A 167 24.57 -5.88 0.33
CA ALA A 167 25.37 -7.05 -0.02
C ALA A 167 25.69 -7.11 -1.53
N GLY A 168 24.77 -6.69 -2.39
CA GLY A 168 24.98 -6.66 -3.84
C GLY A 168 25.81 -5.46 -4.29
N LEU A 169 25.42 -4.25 -3.89
CA LEU A 169 26.00 -3.00 -4.39
C LEU A 169 27.05 -2.38 -3.45
N GLY A 170 27.15 -2.83 -2.20
CA GLY A 170 28.10 -2.27 -1.21
C GLY A 170 27.70 -0.90 -0.66
N ILE A 171 26.42 -0.52 -0.78
CA ILE A 171 25.90 0.75 -0.25
C ILE A 171 25.80 0.64 1.27
N VAL A 172 26.40 1.58 1.99
CA VAL A 172 26.36 1.61 3.47
C VAL A 172 25.34 2.62 4.03
N ALA A 173 25.05 3.68 3.28
CA ALA A 173 24.07 4.70 3.67
C ALA A 173 22.65 4.22 3.31
N VAL A 174 22.05 3.40 4.19
CA VAL A 174 20.71 2.83 4.01
C VAL A 174 19.90 3.10 5.27
N GLU A 175 19.01 4.10 5.22
CA GLU A 175 18.22 4.57 6.36
C GLU A 175 16.70 4.58 6.04
N ASN A 176 15.86 4.65 7.08
CA ASN A 176 14.40 4.67 6.95
C ASN A 176 13.69 5.44 8.07
N GLN A 177 12.36 5.39 8.04
CA GLN A 177 11.48 6.02 9.02
C GLN A 177 11.64 5.50 10.45
N ALA A 178 12.31 4.37 10.69
CA ALA A 178 12.56 3.90 12.05
C ALA A 178 13.66 4.69 12.76
N ARG A 179 14.49 5.43 12.01
CA ARG A 179 15.52 6.32 12.55
C ARG A 179 15.01 7.76 12.75
N ILE A 180 14.26 8.27 11.78
CA ILE A 180 13.77 9.66 11.67
C ILE A 180 12.56 9.86 12.58
#